data_AF-A0A5F8ATB7-F1
#
_entry.id   AF-A0A5F8ATB7-F1
#
_cell.length_a   1.000
_cell.length_b   1.000
_cell.length_c   1.000
_cell.angle_alpha   90.00
_cell.angle_beta   90.00
_cell.angle_gamma   90.00
#
_symmetry.space_group_name_H-M   'P 1'
#
loop_
_entity.id
_entity.type
_entity.pdbx_description
1 polymer ?
#
loop_
_entity_poly.entity_id
_entity_poly.type
_entity_poly.pdbx_seq_one_letter_code
_entity_poly.pdbx_strand_id
1 'polypeptide(L)'
;MAAAGHFAGAIFQGREVVTHKTFHRYTVRAKRGTAQGLRDARGGPSRSAGASLRRYNEATLYKDVRDMLAGPGWAKALEEAGTILLRAPRSGRSLFFGGKGAPLQRGDPRLWDIPLATRRPTFQELQRVLHKLTTLHIYEDDPREAVRLHLPQTHWKTVREERKKPTEEEIRKICSDEKEALGQNEESPKQGLITIWQLSDLSFCPKNAVANSLLS
;
A
#
# COMPACT_ATOMS: atom_id res chain seq x y z
N MET A 1 8.30 0.55 -9.62
CA MET A 1 6.82 0.40 -9.66
C MET A 1 6.21 0.83 -8.33
N ALA A 2 5.12 1.61 -8.33
CA ALA A 2 4.41 1.97 -7.09
C ALA A 2 2.90 1.99 -7.31
N ALA A 3 2.11 1.37 -6.41
CA ALA A 3 0.65 1.37 -6.48
C ALA A 3 0.03 1.00 -5.12
N ALA A 4 -1.03 1.69 -4.70
CA ALA A 4 -1.88 1.26 -3.57
C ALA A 4 -1.14 0.87 -2.27
N GLY A 5 -0.10 1.61 -1.87
CA GLY A 5 0.70 1.28 -0.67
C GLY A 5 1.79 0.23 -0.89
N HIS A 6 2.02 -0.16 -2.13
CA HIS A 6 3.13 -0.99 -2.56
C HIS A 6 4.14 -0.18 -3.33
N PHE A 7 5.40 -0.43 -3.03
CA PHE A 7 6.53 0.03 -3.81
C PHE A 7 7.47 -1.15 -4.04
N ALA A 8 7.96 -1.24 -5.27
CA ALA A 8 9.05 -2.13 -5.63
C ALA A 8 9.99 -1.37 -6.57
N GLY A 9 11.27 -1.32 -6.21
CA GLY A 9 12.35 -0.82 -7.05
C GLY A 9 13.44 -1.88 -7.18
N ALA A 10 14.09 -1.93 -8.34
CA ALA A 10 15.29 -2.71 -8.54
C ALA A 10 16.20 -2.02 -9.56
N ILE A 11 17.51 -2.17 -9.36
CA ILE A 11 18.56 -1.75 -10.27
C ILE A 11 19.06 -3.02 -10.96
N PHE A 12 19.02 -2.99 -12.29
CA PHE A 12 19.42 -4.10 -13.13
C PHE A 12 20.62 -3.72 -13.97
N GLN A 13 21.58 -4.63 -14.08
CA GLN A 13 22.69 -4.54 -15.02
C GLN A 13 22.54 -5.68 -16.01
N GLY A 14 22.03 -5.37 -17.21
CA GLY A 14 21.60 -6.40 -18.16
C GLY A 14 20.45 -7.24 -17.60
N ARG A 15 20.73 -8.52 -17.32
CA ARG A 15 19.75 -9.47 -16.72
C ARG A 15 19.96 -9.70 -15.22
N GLU A 16 21.06 -9.18 -14.66
CA GLU A 16 21.41 -9.38 -13.27
C GLU A 16 20.82 -8.28 -12.38
N VAL A 17 20.52 -8.66 -11.14
CA VAL A 17 19.96 -7.74 -10.14
C VAL A 17 21.08 -7.25 -9.25
N VAL A 18 21.44 -5.98 -9.38
CA VAL A 18 22.46 -5.36 -8.54
C VAL A 18 21.92 -5.11 -7.14
N THR A 19 20.73 -4.51 -7.06
CA THR A 19 20.08 -4.21 -5.78
C THR A 19 18.58 -4.10 -6.00
N HIS A 20 17.80 -4.54 -5.02
CA HIS A 20 16.35 -4.37 -5.04
C HIS A 20 15.83 -4.00 -3.66
N LYS A 21 14.72 -3.26 -3.63
CA LYS A 21 14.02 -2.92 -2.39
C LYS A 21 12.53 -2.91 -2.63
N THR A 22 11.80 -3.46 -1.67
CA THR A 22 10.34 -3.43 -1.65
C THR A 22 9.87 -2.81 -0.36
N PHE A 23 8.78 -2.05 -0.44
CA PHE A 23 8.09 -1.50 0.73
C PHE A 23 6.61 -1.77 0.59
N HIS A 24 5.98 -2.07 1.72
CA HIS A 24 4.54 -2.20 1.81
C HIS A 24 4.02 -1.55 3.08
N ARG A 25 3.02 -0.68 2.93
CA ARG A 25 2.21 -0.20 4.03
C ARG A 25 0.73 -0.30 3.69
N TYR A 26 -0.09 -0.51 4.70
CA TYR A 26 -1.54 -0.51 4.55
C TYR A 26 -2.06 0.92 4.33
N THR A 27 -2.43 1.23 3.08
CA THR A 27 -2.94 2.55 2.68
C THR A 27 -4.33 2.50 2.05
N VAL A 28 -4.79 1.31 1.65
CA VAL A 28 -6.10 1.09 1.02
C VAL A 28 -7.07 0.37 1.96
N ARG A 29 -8.37 0.66 1.86
CA ARG A 29 -9.40 -0.10 2.60
C ARG A 29 -9.67 -1.44 1.92
N ALA A 30 -9.66 -2.53 2.70
CA ALA A 30 -9.89 -3.90 2.23
C ALA A 30 -11.16 -4.11 1.36
N LYS A 31 -12.23 -3.33 1.60
CA LYS A 31 -13.52 -3.46 0.90
C LYS A 31 -13.81 -2.40 -0.18
N ARG A 32 -12.92 -1.44 -0.43
CA ARG A 32 -13.15 -0.36 -1.44
C ARG A 32 -12.03 -0.16 -2.46
N GLY A 33 -10.85 -0.74 -2.26
CA GLY A 33 -9.81 -0.85 -3.29
C GLY A 33 -9.11 0.44 -3.76
N THR A 34 -9.59 1.63 -3.39
CA THR A 34 -8.97 2.91 -3.78
C THR A 34 -8.03 3.46 -2.70
N ALA A 35 -6.88 4.01 -3.12
CA ALA A 35 -5.95 4.73 -2.23
C ALA A 35 -6.62 5.89 -1.49
N GLN A 36 -6.25 6.10 -0.23
CA GLN A 36 -6.89 7.08 0.65
C GLN A 36 -6.64 8.51 0.13
N GLY A 37 -5.40 8.83 -0.27
CA GLY A 37 -5.07 10.14 -0.83
C GLY A 37 -5.86 10.50 -2.10
N LEU A 38 -6.20 9.53 -2.96
CA LEU A 38 -7.05 9.78 -4.14
C LEU A 38 -8.50 10.09 -3.76
N ARG A 39 -9.00 9.53 -2.66
CA ARG A 39 -10.35 9.80 -2.17
C ARG A 39 -10.42 11.17 -1.51
N ASP A 40 -9.43 11.49 -0.68
CA ASP A 40 -9.35 12.78 0.01
C ASP A 40 -9.29 13.95 -0.99
N ALA A 41 -8.59 13.76 -2.12
CA ALA A 41 -8.54 14.75 -3.22
C ALA A 41 -9.88 14.95 -3.97
N ARG A 42 -10.86 14.04 -3.83
CA ARG A 42 -12.15 14.09 -4.57
C ARG A 42 -13.34 14.48 -3.70
N GLY A 43 -13.25 14.39 -2.38
CA GLY A 43 -14.44 14.50 -1.52
C GLY A 43 -14.17 14.86 -0.06
N GLY A 44 -13.08 15.59 0.18
CA GLY A 44 -12.70 16.07 1.52
C GLY A 44 -12.13 14.96 2.41
N PRO A 45 -11.20 15.31 3.32
CA PRO A 45 -10.59 14.33 4.19
C PRO A 45 -11.58 13.83 5.25
N SER A 46 -11.90 12.52 5.21
CA SER A 46 -12.59 11.86 6.33
C SER A 46 -11.75 12.00 7.61
N ARG A 47 -12.36 12.40 8.72
CA ARG A 47 -11.69 12.60 10.03
C ARG A 47 -11.67 11.36 10.93
N SER A 48 -12.16 10.22 10.44
CA SER A 48 -12.15 8.97 11.22
C SER A 48 -10.73 8.47 11.52
N ALA A 49 -10.56 7.79 12.66
CA ALA A 49 -9.28 7.22 13.08
C ALA A 49 -8.62 6.33 12.00
N GLY A 50 -9.43 5.50 11.32
CA GLY A 50 -8.95 4.65 10.24
C GLY A 50 -8.52 5.42 8.98
N ALA A 51 -9.05 6.61 8.72
CA ALA A 51 -8.58 7.46 7.64
C ALA A 51 -7.25 8.13 8.00
N SER A 52 -7.12 8.63 9.24
CA SER A 52 -5.87 9.20 9.77
C SER A 52 -4.72 8.20 9.75
N LEU A 53 -4.95 6.94 10.16
CA LEU A 53 -3.94 5.88 10.12
C LEU A 53 -3.43 5.61 8.69
N ARG A 54 -4.33 5.59 7.70
CA ARG A 54 -3.94 5.38 6.29
C ARG A 54 -3.14 6.56 5.75
N ARG A 55 -3.48 7.80 6.09
CA ARG A 55 -2.70 8.99 5.71
C ARG A 55 -1.30 8.96 6.31
N TYR A 56 -1.19 8.60 7.60
CA TYR A 56 0.09 8.42 8.25
C TYR A 56 0.91 7.35 7.52
N ASN A 57 0.32 6.19 7.23
CA ASN A 57 1.00 5.13 6.48
C ASN A 57 1.42 5.55 5.07
N GLU A 58 0.60 6.34 4.36
CA GLU A 58 0.95 6.91 3.05
C GLU A 58 2.14 7.87 3.17
N ALA A 59 2.13 8.77 4.16
CA ALA A 59 3.21 9.72 4.41
C ALA A 59 4.51 9.02 4.81
N THR A 60 4.45 8.00 5.68
CA THR A 60 5.65 7.25 6.07
C THR A 60 6.19 6.42 4.90
N LEU A 61 5.33 5.78 4.10
CA LEU A 61 5.77 5.10 2.87
C LEU A 61 6.46 6.08 1.92
N TYR A 62 5.91 7.29 1.80
CA TYR A 62 6.48 8.32 0.96
C TYR A 62 7.87 8.75 1.42
N LYS A 63 8.05 8.94 2.72
CA LYS A 63 9.35 9.24 3.33
C LYS A 63 10.34 8.10 3.11
N ASP A 64 9.98 6.87 3.49
CA ASP A 64 10.87 5.69 3.39
C ASP A 64 11.37 5.47 1.95
N VAL A 65 10.48 5.63 0.95
CA VAL A 65 10.84 5.50 -0.47
C VAL A 65 11.77 6.62 -0.91
N ARG A 66 11.54 7.86 -0.46
CA ARG A 66 12.39 9.00 -0.83
C ARG A 66 13.77 8.94 -0.21
N ASP A 67 13.84 8.63 1.07
CA ASP A 67 15.10 8.50 1.78
C ASP A 67 15.94 7.39 1.14
N MET A 68 15.30 6.30 0.70
CA MET A 68 15.97 5.24 -0.06
C MET A 68 16.47 5.70 -1.42
N LEU A 69 15.66 6.41 -2.22
CA LEU A 69 16.05 6.91 -3.55
C LEU A 69 17.11 8.01 -3.47
N ALA A 70 17.12 8.81 -2.40
CA ALA A 70 18.11 9.83 -2.13
C ALA A 70 19.42 9.25 -1.55
N GLY A 71 19.42 7.99 -1.11
CA GLY A 71 20.60 7.31 -0.62
C GLY A 71 21.68 7.17 -1.71
N PRO A 72 22.98 7.18 -1.36
CA PRO A 72 24.07 7.30 -2.33
C PRO A 72 24.09 6.17 -3.36
N GLY A 73 23.74 4.93 -2.96
CA GLY A 73 23.70 3.79 -3.88
C GLY A 73 22.61 3.91 -4.95
N TRP A 74 21.43 4.42 -4.59
CA TRP A 74 20.32 4.58 -5.53
C TRP A 74 20.41 5.86 -6.34
N ALA A 75 20.86 6.96 -5.72
CA ALA A 75 21.08 8.23 -6.40
C ALA A 75 22.11 8.06 -7.53
N LYS A 76 23.26 7.41 -7.24
CA LYS A 76 24.27 7.09 -8.24
C LYS A 76 23.73 6.20 -9.36
N ALA A 77 23.00 5.14 -9.01
CA ALA A 77 22.41 4.24 -10.01
C ALA A 77 21.36 4.94 -10.89
N LEU A 78 20.60 5.91 -10.36
CA LEU A 78 19.65 6.71 -11.14
C LEU A 78 20.35 7.70 -12.09
N GLU A 79 21.51 8.22 -11.69
CA GLU A 79 22.33 9.08 -12.54
C GLU A 79 22.96 8.30 -13.69
N GLU A 80 23.52 7.13 -13.42
CA GLU A 80 24.18 6.26 -14.41
C GLU A 80 23.21 5.44 -15.27
N ALA A 81 21.95 5.31 -14.86
CA ALA A 81 20.97 4.52 -15.60
C ALA A 81 20.75 5.09 -17.01
N GLY A 82 20.87 4.25 -18.03
CA GLY A 82 20.50 4.59 -19.41
C GLY A 82 18.99 4.57 -19.66
N THR A 83 18.23 3.80 -18.88
CA THR A 83 16.77 3.70 -19.02
C THR A 83 16.10 3.49 -17.66
N ILE A 84 15.06 4.26 -17.38
CA ILE A 84 14.29 4.24 -16.14
C ILE A 84 12.86 3.80 -16.46
N LEU A 85 12.56 2.53 -16.21
CA LEU A 85 11.23 1.98 -16.40
C LEU A 85 10.33 2.31 -15.20
N LEU A 86 9.28 3.08 -15.44
CA LEU A 86 8.36 3.50 -14.39
C LEU A 86 6.95 2.96 -14.64
N ARG A 87 6.35 2.47 -13.55
CA ARG A 87 4.91 2.27 -13.44
C ARG A 87 4.42 2.93 -12.17
N ALA A 88 3.68 4.02 -12.35
CA ALA A 88 3.03 4.73 -11.27
C ALA A 88 1.62 5.17 -11.74
N PRO A 89 0.53 4.47 -11.33
CA PRO A 89 -0.81 4.98 -11.48
C PRO A 89 -0.98 6.26 -10.64
N ARG A 90 -2.10 6.97 -10.80
CA ARG A 90 -2.31 8.30 -10.22
C ARG A 90 -1.98 8.41 -8.72
N SER A 91 -2.26 7.36 -7.93
CA SER A 91 -1.94 7.32 -6.49
C SER A 91 -0.45 7.31 -6.17
N GLY A 92 0.39 6.79 -7.08
CA GLY A 92 1.83 6.60 -6.86
C GLY A 92 2.72 7.63 -7.56
N ARG A 93 2.18 8.47 -8.45
CA ARG A 93 2.98 9.47 -9.21
C ARG A 93 3.62 10.53 -8.32
N SER A 94 2.99 10.89 -7.20
CA SER A 94 3.52 11.88 -6.26
C SER A 94 4.86 11.46 -5.65
N LEU A 95 5.09 10.16 -5.45
CA LEU A 95 6.34 9.61 -4.91
C LEU A 95 7.55 10.07 -5.73
N PHE A 96 7.41 10.04 -7.05
CA PHE A 96 8.51 10.26 -7.99
C PHE A 96 8.64 11.71 -8.47
N PHE A 97 7.52 12.42 -8.67
CA PHE A 97 7.52 13.72 -9.38
C PHE A 97 7.00 14.92 -8.57
N GLY A 98 6.58 14.73 -7.32
CA GLY A 98 5.93 15.79 -6.51
C GLY A 98 6.82 16.36 -5.40
N GLY A 99 6.56 17.59 -4.93
CA GLY A 99 7.20 18.14 -3.73
C GLY A 99 8.70 18.44 -3.85
N LYS A 100 9.29 18.99 -2.77
CA LYS A 100 10.74 19.27 -2.69
C LYS A 100 11.54 17.96 -2.69
N GLY A 101 12.66 17.91 -3.41
CA GLY A 101 13.50 16.71 -3.51
C GLY A 101 12.84 15.56 -4.28
N ALA A 102 12.16 15.86 -5.39
CA ALA A 102 11.63 14.81 -6.26
C ALA A 102 12.81 14.01 -6.86
N PRO A 103 12.81 12.67 -6.74
CA PRO A 103 13.92 11.84 -7.23
C PRO A 103 14.02 11.79 -8.76
N LEU A 104 12.91 12.08 -9.46
CA LEU A 104 12.85 12.05 -10.93
C LEU A 104 12.23 13.33 -11.47
N GLN A 105 12.71 13.76 -12.63
CA GLN A 105 12.14 14.88 -13.39
C GLN A 105 11.14 14.37 -14.43
N ARG A 106 10.06 15.12 -14.68
CA ARG A 106 9.00 14.69 -15.61
C ARG A 106 9.41 14.68 -17.08
N GLY A 107 10.41 15.47 -17.44
CA GLY A 107 10.92 15.60 -18.80
C GLY A 107 12.20 14.81 -19.06
N ASP A 108 12.60 13.90 -18.16
CA ASP A 108 13.80 13.08 -18.36
C ASP A 108 13.56 12.10 -19.53
N PRO A 109 14.35 12.15 -20.63
CA PRO A 109 14.17 11.27 -21.79
C PRO A 109 14.45 9.79 -21.47
N ARG A 110 15.13 9.51 -20.35
CA ARG A 110 15.40 8.14 -19.88
C ARG A 110 14.18 7.51 -19.24
N LEU A 111 13.14 8.29 -18.93
CA LEU A 111 11.92 7.82 -18.28
C LEU A 111 10.97 7.16 -19.29
N TRP A 112 10.72 5.88 -19.11
CA TRP A 112 9.85 5.10 -19.99
C TRP A 112 8.71 4.47 -19.18
N ASP A 113 7.47 4.65 -19.65
CA ASP A 113 6.32 3.94 -19.09
C ASP A 113 6.37 2.47 -19.54
N ILE A 114 6.04 1.54 -18.63
CA ILE A 114 6.08 0.10 -18.92
C ILE A 114 4.93 -0.28 -19.88
N PRO A 115 5.20 -0.75 -21.11
CA PRO A 115 4.18 -1.03 -22.13
C PRO A 115 3.53 -2.41 -21.95
N LEU A 116 3.36 -2.86 -20.69
CA LEU A 116 2.85 -4.19 -20.36
C LEU A 116 1.83 -4.09 -19.23
N ALA A 117 0.90 -5.04 -19.19
CA ALA A 117 0.03 -5.21 -18.03
C ALA A 117 0.83 -5.66 -16.80
N THR A 118 1.01 -4.73 -15.87
CA THR A 118 1.74 -4.95 -14.62
C THR A 118 0.83 -5.44 -13.49
N ARG A 119 1.31 -6.39 -12.69
CA ARG A 119 0.67 -6.88 -11.47
C ARG A 119 1.02 -6.01 -10.26
N ARG A 120 0.71 -6.49 -9.05
CA ARG A 120 1.07 -5.86 -7.78
C ARG A 120 2.60 -5.59 -7.75
N PRO A 121 3.05 -4.40 -7.32
CA PRO A 121 4.48 -4.12 -7.21
C PRO A 121 5.15 -5.07 -6.20
N THR A 122 5.91 -6.03 -6.71
CA THR A 122 6.76 -6.96 -5.98
C THR A 122 8.07 -7.12 -6.74
N PHE A 123 9.10 -7.65 -6.10
CA PHE A 123 10.38 -7.90 -6.76
C PHE A 123 10.24 -8.92 -7.92
N GLN A 124 9.49 -10.01 -7.71
CA GLN A 124 9.19 -10.99 -8.76
C GLN A 124 8.50 -10.36 -9.97
N GLU A 125 7.61 -9.38 -9.74
CA GLU A 125 6.95 -8.68 -10.83
C GLU A 125 7.94 -7.81 -11.62
N LEU A 126 8.90 -7.16 -10.95
CA LEU A 126 9.97 -6.43 -11.64
C LEU A 126 10.80 -7.36 -12.53
N GLN A 127 11.19 -8.53 -12.02
CA GLN A 127 11.91 -9.53 -12.79
C GLN A 127 11.10 -10.03 -13.99
N ARG A 128 9.81 -10.33 -13.78
CA ARG A 128 8.89 -10.74 -14.85
C ARG A 128 8.79 -9.68 -15.94
N VAL A 129 8.64 -8.42 -15.56
CA VAL A 129 8.55 -7.29 -16.50
C VAL A 129 9.84 -7.15 -17.29
N LEU A 130 11.00 -7.15 -16.64
CA LEU A 130 12.28 -7.06 -17.34
C LEU A 130 12.48 -8.24 -18.29
N HIS A 131 12.19 -9.45 -17.84
CA HIS A 131 12.30 -10.65 -18.67
C HIS A 131 11.39 -10.54 -19.91
N LYS A 132 10.14 -10.09 -19.75
CA LYS A 132 9.24 -9.88 -20.90
C LYS A 132 9.71 -8.81 -21.87
N LEU A 133 10.33 -7.74 -21.38
CA LEU A 133 10.84 -6.65 -22.23
C LEU A 133 12.15 -7.01 -22.94
N THR A 134 12.92 -7.96 -22.39
CA THR A 134 14.22 -8.36 -22.92
C THR A 134 14.19 -9.69 -23.70
N THR A 135 13.02 -10.34 -23.77
CA THR A 135 12.81 -11.58 -24.52
C THR A 135 12.16 -11.26 -25.86
N LEU A 136 12.80 -11.72 -26.93
CA LEU A 136 12.25 -11.66 -28.28
C LEU A 136 11.34 -12.87 -28.49
N HIS A 137 10.08 -12.62 -28.82
CA HIS A 137 9.13 -13.66 -29.19
C HIS A 137 9.07 -13.78 -30.71
N ILE A 138 9.45 -14.94 -31.24
CA ILE A 138 9.28 -15.27 -32.64
C ILE A 138 7.90 -15.93 -32.75
N TYR A 139 7.01 -15.31 -33.52
CA TYR A 139 5.76 -15.94 -33.93
C TYR A 139 5.98 -16.45 -35.35
N GLU A 140 5.74 -17.73 -35.58
CA GLU A 140 5.59 -18.22 -36.95
C GLU A 140 4.31 -17.62 -37.51
N ASP A 141 4.37 -17.03 -38.70
CA ASP A 141 3.22 -16.46 -39.39
C ASP A 141 2.27 -17.58 -39.83
N ASP A 142 1.51 -18.15 -38.89
CA ASP A 142 0.23 -18.75 -39.23
C ASP A 142 -0.77 -17.58 -39.41
N PRO A 143 -1.31 -17.34 -40.62
CA PRO A 143 -2.23 -16.23 -40.91
C PRO A 143 -3.49 -16.19 -40.01
N ARG A 144 -3.73 -17.22 -39.19
CA ARG A 144 -4.81 -17.29 -38.20
C ARG A 144 -4.53 -16.56 -36.88
N GLU A 145 -3.26 -16.40 -36.47
CA GLU A 145 -2.90 -15.80 -35.16
C GLU A 145 -2.65 -14.28 -35.23
N ALA A 146 -2.24 -13.75 -36.39
CA ALA A 146 -2.04 -12.31 -36.59
C ALA A 146 -3.32 -11.47 -36.35
N VAL A 147 -4.50 -12.08 -36.57
CA VAL A 147 -5.82 -11.46 -36.34
C VAL A 147 -6.13 -11.25 -34.85
N ARG A 148 -5.48 -11.99 -33.94
CA ARG A 148 -5.77 -11.92 -32.49
C ARG A 148 -5.12 -10.74 -31.79
N LEU A 149 -4.04 -10.18 -32.33
CA LEU A 149 -3.28 -9.10 -31.68
C LEU A 149 -3.78 -7.69 -32.03
N HIS A 150 -4.65 -7.56 -33.04
CA HIS A 150 -5.15 -6.27 -33.51
C HIS A 150 -6.64 -6.01 -33.24
N LEU A 151 -7.35 -6.87 -32.52
CA LEU A 151 -8.73 -6.56 -32.14
C LEU A 151 -8.77 -5.72 -30.87
N PRO A 152 -9.25 -4.46 -30.91
CA PRO A 152 -9.55 -3.73 -29.68
C PRO A 152 -10.70 -4.47 -29.01
N GLN A 153 -10.44 -5.11 -27.86
CA GLN A 153 -11.52 -5.67 -27.05
C GLN A 153 -12.29 -4.54 -26.36
N THR A 154 -13.10 -3.83 -27.12
CA THR A 154 -14.23 -3.05 -26.63
C THR A 154 -15.45 -3.97 -26.56
N HIS A 155 -15.62 -4.66 -25.44
CA HIS A 155 -16.93 -5.19 -25.07
C HIS A 155 -17.18 -4.94 -23.57
N TRP A 156 -17.77 -3.80 -23.24
CA TRP A 156 -18.47 -3.62 -21.98
C TRP A 156 -19.87 -4.20 -22.16
N LYS A 157 -20.04 -5.52 -22.03
CA LYS A 157 -21.40 -6.06 -21.87
C LYS A 157 -21.78 -5.91 -20.40
N THR A 158 -22.60 -4.90 -20.14
CA THR A 158 -23.47 -4.79 -18.97
C THR A 158 -24.32 -6.06 -18.88
N VAL A 159 -23.91 -7.00 -18.03
CA VAL A 159 -24.83 -8.02 -17.50
C VAL A 159 -25.28 -7.49 -16.14
N ARG A 160 -26.42 -6.80 -16.16
CA ARG A 160 -27.22 -6.57 -14.97
C ARG A 160 -27.95 -7.88 -14.70
N GLU A 161 -27.28 -8.78 -13.98
CA GLU A 161 -27.93 -9.96 -13.45
C GLU A 161 -28.82 -9.52 -12.28
N GLU A 162 -30.13 -9.62 -12.49
CA GLU A 162 -31.12 -9.37 -11.45
C GLU A 162 -30.90 -10.37 -10.30
N ARG A 163 -30.16 -9.94 -9.29
CA ARG A 163 -30.18 -10.60 -7.98
C ARG A 163 -31.59 -10.44 -7.41
N LYS A 164 -32.38 -11.51 -7.49
CA LYS A 164 -33.59 -11.68 -6.66
C LYS A 164 -33.22 -11.37 -5.21
N LYS A 165 -33.93 -10.43 -4.60
CA LYS A 165 -33.82 -10.15 -3.16
C LYS A 165 -34.35 -11.36 -2.39
N PRO A 166 -33.67 -11.85 -1.34
CA PRO A 166 -34.25 -12.85 -0.46
C PRO A 166 -35.43 -12.21 0.29
N THR A 167 -36.50 -12.98 0.48
CA THR A 167 -37.72 -12.56 1.17
C THR A 167 -37.47 -12.45 2.68
N GLU A 168 -38.12 -11.50 3.33
CA GLU A 168 -38.04 -11.17 4.77
C GLU A 168 -38.19 -12.40 5.71
N GLU A 169 -38.84 -13.48 5.26
CA GLU A 169 -38.99 -14.74 6.02
C GLU A 169 -37.71 -15.57 6.13
N GLU A 170 -36.80 -15.53 5.15
CA GLU A 170 -35.54 -16.30 5.20
C GLU A 170 -34.53 -15.69 6.19
N ILE A 171 -34.55 -14.36 6.34
CA ILE A 171 -33.72 -13.65 7.31
C ILE A 171 -34.18 -13.94 8.75
N ARG A 172 -35.49 -14.14 8.95
CA ARG A 172 -36.07 -14.45 10.28
C ARG A 172 -35.72 -15.86 10.75
N LYS A 173 -35.70 -16.85 9.84
CA LYS A 173 -35.32 -18.24 10.20
C LYS A 173 -33.85 -18.36 10.61
N ILE A 174 -32.94 -17.69 9.90
CA ILE A 174 -31.50 -17.73 10.24
C ILE A 174 -31.22 -17.08 11.61
N CYS A 175 -32.05 -16.12 12.04
CA CYS A 175 -31.89 -15.46 13.35
C CYS A 175 -32.52 -16.22 14.54
N SER A 176 -33.36 -17.23 14.28
CA SER A 176 -33.98 -18.07 15.31
C SER A 176 -33.10 -19.27 15.69
N ASP A 177 -32.38 -19.86 14.73
CA ASP A 177 -31.56 -21.06 14.96
C ASP A 177 -30.27 -20.78 15.76
N GLU A 178 -29.71 -19.56 15.69
CA GLU A 178 -28.53 -19.19 16.51
C GLU A 178 -28.87 -18.95 17.99
N LYS A 179 -30.16 -18.81 18.35
CA LYS A 179 -30.57 -18.60 19.74
C LYS A 179 -30.87 -19.88 20.53
N GLU A 180 -31.04 -21.03 19.87
CA GLU A 180 -31.24 -22.31 20.56
C GLU A 180 -29.91 -23.05 20.88
N ALA A 181 -28.78 -22.65 20.29
CA ALA A 181 -27.48 -23.28 20.54
C ALA A 181 -26.74 -22.74 21.79
N LEU A 182 -27.34 -21.83 22.58
CA LEU A 182 -26.70 -21.18 23.75
C LEU A 182 -27.38 -21.49 25.10
N GLY A 183 -28.30 -22.46 25.15
CA GLY A 183 -28.97 -22.85 26.39
C GLY A 183 -28.59 -24.27 26.83
N GLN A 184 -27.48 -24.43 27.56
CA GLN A 184 -27.26 -25.44 28.61
C GLN A 184 -25.80 -25.44 29.10
N ASN A 185 -25.55 -24.80 30.24
CA ASN A 185 -24.90 -25.36 31.44
C ASN A 185 -24.37 -24.25 32.34
N GLU A 186 -25.06 -24.03 33.45
CA GLU A 186 -24.46 -23.49 34.66
C GLU A 186 -23.66 -24.61 35.34
N GLU A 187 -22.39 -24.35 35.68
CA GLU A 187 -21.87 -24.56 37.04
C GLU A 187 -20.55 -23.80 37.21
N SER A 188 -20.43 -23.03 38.29
CA SER A 188 -19.22 -22.30 38.72
C SER A 188 -18.26 -23.25 39.47
N PRO A 189 -16.93 -22.98 39.68
CA PRO A 189 -16.50 -21.89 40.56
C PRO A 189 -15.08 -21.27 40.38
N LYS A 190 -14.99 -20.01 40.84
CA LYS A 190 -13.97 -19.40 41.73
C LYS A 190 -12.68 -18.75 41.17
N GLN A 191 -12.57 -17.47 41.58
CA GLN A 191 -11.41 -16.71 42.11
C GLN A 191 -10.73 -15.67 41.20
N GLY A 192 -10.73 -14.42 41.69
CA GLY A 192 -9.76 -13.39 41.33
C GLY A 192 -10.32 -12.01 40.96
N LEU A 193 -11.06 -11.35 41.85
CA LEU A 193 -11.47 -9.94 41.72
C LEU A 193 -10.29 -9.01 42.03
N ILE A 194 -9.87 -8.16 41.08
CA ILE A 194 -9.18 -6.89 41.39
C ILE A 194 -9.67 -5.80 40.43
N THR A 195 -10.58 -4.97 40.92
CA THR A 195 -10.90 -3.64 40.39
C THR A 195 -10.20 -2.59 41.25
N ILE A 196 -9.52 -1.61 40.66
CA ILE A 196 -9.33 -0.30 41.30
C ILE A 196 -9.52 0.82 40.27
N TRP A 197 -10.44 1.71 40.63
CA TRP A 197 -10.73 3.02 40.03
C TRP A 197 -9.74 4.09 40.50
N GLN A 198 -9.53 5.12 39.67
CA GLN A 198 -9.34 6.58 39.97
C GLN A 198 -8.99 6.99 41.43
N LEU A 199 -8.10 7.95 41.76
CA LEU A 199 -8.07 9.38 41.38
C LEU A 199 -6.94 10.11 42.18
N SER A 200 -6.31 11.12 41.58
CA SER A 200 -5.80 12.42 42.12
C SER A 200 -4.96 12.56 43.41
N ASP A 201 -3.79 13.20 43.21
CA ASP A 201 -3.12 14.28 43.96
C ASP A 201 -3.38 14.48 45.46
N LEU A 202 -2.29 14.47 46.24
CA LEU A 202 -2.07 15.48 47.30
C LEU A 202 -0.57 15.68 47.59
N SER A 203 -0.20 16.95 47.57
CA SER A 203 1.03 17.62 47.99
C SER A 203 1.68 17.14 49.29
N PHE A 204 3.02 17.07 49.34
CA PHE A 204 3.82 17.63 50.46
C PHE A 204 5.34 17.70 50.14
N CYS A 205 5.93 18.90 50.21
CA CYS A 205 7.36 19.16 50.43
C CYS A 205 7.54 19.59 51.90
N PRO A 206 8.69 19.36 52.57
CA PRO A 206 9.70 20.43 52.70
C PRO A 206 11.17 19.91 52.82
N LYS A 207 12.15 20.55 52.17
CA LYS A 207 13.12 21.60 52.61
C LYS A 207 14.47 21.11 53.20
N ASN A 208 15.53 21.58 52.53
CA ASN A 208 16.82 22.11 52.99
C ASN A 208 17.84 21.20 53.72
N ALA A 209 19.08 21.14 53.20
CA ALA A 209 20.20 21.97 53.70
C ALA A 209 21.61 21.50 53.20
N VAL A 210 22.30 22.42 52.51
CA VAL A 210 23.69 22.91 52.75
C VAL A 210 24.94 22.13 52.25
N ALA A 211 25.89 22.95 51.76
CA ALA A 211 27.34 22.83 51.51
C ALA A 211 27.76 22.43 50.07
N ASN A 212 28.21 23.37 49.20
CA ASN A 212 29.59 23.96 49.09
C ASN A 212 30.69 22.87 49.14
N SER A 213 31.70 22.78 48.27
CA SER A 213 32.46 23.74 47.46
C SER A 213 33.59 22.93 46.75
N LEU A 214 33.97 23.17 45.49
CA LEU A 214 35.23 23.78 44.98
C LEU A 214 35.44 23.19 43.57
N LEU A 215 35.39 23.94 42.46
CA LEU A 215 36.48 24.71 41.81
C LEU A 215 37.78 23.92 41.58
N SER A 216 37.92 23.31 40.40
CA SER A 216 38.81 23.74 39.29
C SER A 216 38.72 22.76 38.13
#